data_AF-G9QN96-F1
#
_entry.id   AF-G9QN96-F1
#
_cell.length_a   1.000
_cell.length_b   1.000
_cell.length_c   1.000
_cell.angle_alpha   90.00
_cell.angle_beta   90.00
_cell.angle_gamma   90.00
#
_symmetry.space_group_name_H-M   'P 1'
#
loop_
_entity.id
_entity.type
_entity.pdbx_description
1 polymer ?
#
loop_
_entity_poly.entity_id
_entity_poly.type
_entity_poly.pdbx_seq_one_letter_code
_entity_poly.pdbx_strand_id
1 'polypeptide(L)' 'MLLNQILSRENMLLALQRVEKNKGSHGVDMMPVQNLRQHIVENWISIKEAILKGTYEPMPVRRVEIPKPDGGVRLLGIP' A
#
# COMPACT_ATOMS: atom_id res chain seq x y z
N MET A 1 -17.83 2.43 14.78
CA MET A 1 -17.86 2.11 13.32
C MET A 1 -16.55 1.46 12.94
N LEU A 2 -16.57 0.45 12.06
CA LEU A 2 -15.38 -0.32 11.65
C LEU A 2 -14.29 0.55 11.02
N LEU A 3 -14.66 1.57 10.22
CA LEU A 3 -13.69 2.45 9.55
C LEU A 3 -12.77 3.19 10.54
N ASN A 4 -13.31 3.65 11.67
CA ASN A 4 -12.49 4.31 12.70
C ASN A 4 -11.52 3.34 13.40
N GLN A 5 -11.88 2.05 13.48
CA GLN A 5 -10.97 1.02 14.01
C GLN A 5 -9.85 0.72 13.00
N ILE A 6 -10.17 0.65 11.71
CA ILE A 6 -9.18 0.50 10.63
C ILE A 6 -8.18 1.65 10.65
N LEU A 7 -8.66 2.89 10.79
CA LEU A 7 -7.82 4.10 10.80
C LEU A 7 -7.26 4.46 12.20
N SER A 8 -7.39 3.56 13.18
CA SER A 8 -6.79 3.77 14.50
C SER A 8 -5.27 3.80 14.39
N ARG A 9 -4.63 4.58 15.26
CA ARG A 9 -3.18 4.79 15.22
C ARG A 9 -2.45 3.46 15.38
N GLU A 10 -2.93 2.64 16.31
CA GLU A 10 -2.39 1.32 16.64
C GLU A 10 -2.46 0.40 15.42
N ASN A 11 -3.63 0.32 14.76
CA ASN A 11 -3.81 -0.52 13.58
C ASN A 11 -2.93 -0.05 12.40
N MET A 12 -2.86 1.25 12.17
CA MET A 12 -2.05 1.80 11.07
C MET A 12 -0.54 1.61 11.28
N LEU A 13 -0.05 1.67 12.51
CA LEU A 13 1.34 1.37 12.82
C LEU A 13 1.67 -0.11 12.59
N LEU A 14 0.78 -1.03 12.98
CA LEU A 14 0.93 -2.45 12.70
C LEU A 14 0.92 -2.74 11.20
N ALA A 15 0.03 -2.08 10.46
CA ALA A 15 -0.03 -2.19 9.00
C ALA A 15 1.27 -1.70 8.34
N LEU A 16 1.77 -0.53 8.74
CA LEU A 16 3.03 0.03 8.23
C LEU A 16 4.20 -0.94 8.46
N GLN A 17 4.36 -1.43 9.69
CA GLN A 17 5.42 -2.39 10.03
C GLN A 17 5.32 -3.67 9.19
N ARG A 18 4.10 -4.16 8.93
CA ARG A 18 3.89 -5.36 8.12
C ARG A 18 4.32 -5.14 6.67
N VAL A 19 3.97 -4.00 6.08
CA VAL A 19 4.35 -3.66 4.70
C VAL A 19 5.87 -3.49 4.59
N GLU A 20 6.50 -2.78 5.53
CA GLU A 20 7.96 -2.64 5.60
C GLU A 20 8.66 -4.01 5.68
N LYS A 21 8.12 -4.93 6.50
CA LYS A 21 8.67 -6.29 6.65
C LYS A 21 8.54 -7.15 5.39
N ASN A 22 7.47 -6.95 4.60
CA ASN A 22 7.24 -7.72 3.38
C ASN A 22 8.26 -7.41 2.27
N LYS A 23 8.89 -6.23 2.30
CA LYS A 23 9.93 -5.81 1.32
C LYS A 23 9.47 -5.97 -0.14
N GLY A 24 8.18 -5.74 -0.39
CA GLY A 24 7.58 -5.86 -1.72
C GLY A 24 8.16 -4.85 -2.70
N SER A 25 7.96 -5.10 -4.00
CA SER A 25 8.30 -4.15 -5.06
C SER A 25 7.30 -2.97 -5.07
N HIS A 26 7.68 -1.89 -5.73
CA HIS A 26 6.89 -0.66 -5.81
C HIS A 26 5.67 -0.78 -6.73
N GLY A 27 4.70 0.10 -6.54
CA GLY A 27 3.53 0.27 -7.40
C GLY A 27 3.85 1.02 -8.70
N VAL A 28 2.84 1.64 -9.28
CA VAL A 28 2.95 2.46 -10.50
C VAL A 28 3.69 3.79 -10.26
N ASP A 29 3.70 4.27 -9.01
CA ASP A 29 4.39 5.49 -8.57
C ASP A 29 5.90 5.31 -8.39
N MET A 30 6.40 4.09 -8.54
CA MET A 30 7.80 3.72 -8.31
C MET A 30 8.30 3.98 -6.88
N MET A 31 7.42 4.15 -5.89
CA MET A 31 7.82 4.42 -4.51
C MET A 31 8.39 3.15 -3.85
N PRO A 32 9.68 3.15 -3.45
CA PRO A 32 10.25 2.01 -2.76
C PRO A 32 9.76 1.96 -1.30
N VAL A 33 9.66 0.76 -0.73
CA VAL A 33 9.13 0.56 0.63
C VAL A 33 9.93 1.32 1.71
N GLN A 34 11.21 1.59 1.46
CA GLN A 34 12.08 2.37 2.34
C GLN A 34 11.59 3.81 2.52
N ASN A 35 10.89 4.36 1.53
CA ASN A 35 10.37 5.72 1.56
C ASN A 35 8.93 5.79 2.13
N LEU A 36 8.27 4.63 2.30
CA LEU A 36 6.86 4.55 2.71
C LEU A 36 6.60 5.29 4.03
N ARG A 37 7.45 5.08 5.04
CA ARG A 37 7.27 5.70 6.37
C ARG A 37 7.29 7.21 6.29
N GLN A 38 8.26 7.77 5.58
CA GLN A 38 8.36 9.22 5.40
C GLN A 38 7.14 9.76 4.65
N HIS A 39 6.75 9.10 3.55
CA HIS A 39 5.56 9.48 2.79
C HIS A 39 4.29 9.50 3.65
N ILE A 40 4.08 8.48 4.49
CA ILE A 40 2.94 8.45 5.41
C ILE A 40 3.03 9.59 6.44
N VAL A 41 4.19 9.86 7.03
CA VAL A 41 4.34 10.98 7.99
C VAL A 41 3.94 12.32 7.35
N GLU A 42 4.36 12.55 6.10
CA GLU A 42 4.08 13.80 5.38
C GLU A 42 2.62 13.91 4.92
N ASN A 43 1.97 12.79 4.55
CA ASN A 43 0.69 12.81 3.84
C ASN A 43 -0.50 12.24 4.65
N TRP A 44 -0.27 11.69 5.85
CA TRP A 44 -1.28 10.92 6.58
C TRP A 44 -2.57 11.69 6.85
N ILE A 45 -2.48 12.97 7.20
CA ILE A 45 -3.67 13.78 7.51
C ILE A 45 -4.58 13.86 6.27
N SER A 46 -4.01 14.24 5.13
CA SER A 46 -4.73 14.35 3.85
C SER A 46 -5.33 13.01 3.40
N ILE A 47 -4.55 11.93 3.48
CA ILE A 47 -5.01 10.58 3.12
C ILE A 47 -6.17 10.15 4.02
N LYS A 48 -6.02 10.28 5.34
CA LYS A 48 -7.04 9.89 6.31
C LYS A 48 -8.33 10.69 6.10
N GLU A 49 -8.24 11.99 5.87
CA GLU A 49 -9.41 12.82 5.59
C GLU A 49 -10.11 12.41 4.30
N ALA A 50 -9.37 12.13 3.22
CA ALA A 50 -9.95 11.67 1.97
C ALA A 50 -10.67 10.33 2.15
N ILE A 51 -10.11 9.40 2.92
CA ILE A 51 -10.74 8.11 3.23
C ILE A 51 -12.03 8.33 4.02
N LEU A 52 -12.00 9.19 5.05
CA LEU A 52 -13.19 9.49 5.88
C LEU A 52 -14.30 10.19 5.09
N LYS A 53 -13.94 11.03 4.12
CA LYS A 53 -14.87 11.71 3.21
C LYS A 53 -15.34 10.81 2.05
N GLY A 54 -14.73 9.63 1.86
CA GLY A 54 -15.02 8.73 0.75
C GLY A 54 -14.49 9.23 -0.61
N THR A 55 -13.53 10.15 -0.61
CA THR A 55 -12.95 10.77 -1.82
C THR A 55 -11.54 10.26 -2.13
N TYR A 56 -11.03 9.29 -1.36
CA TYR A 56 -9.73 8.69 -1.63
C TYR A 56 -9.81 7.75 -2.83
N GLU A 57 -9.02 8.04 -3.86
CA GLU A 57 -8.87 7.19 -5.05
C GLU A 57 -7.52 6.47 -5.00
N PRO A 58 -7.51 5.13 -4.80
CA PRO A 58 -6.28 4.36 -4.87
C PRO A 58 -5.68 4.40 -6.28
N MET A 59 -4.35 4.38 -6.37
CA MET A 59 -3.66 4.24 -7.64
C MET A 59 -3.93 2.87 -8.29
N PRO A 60 -3.88 2.79 -9.64
CA PRO A 60 -4.00 1.51 -10.32
C PRO A 60 -2.82 0.60 -9.99
N VAL A 61 -3.04 -0.72 -10.07
CA VAL A 61 -1.98 -1.70 -9.81
C VAL A 61 -0.99 -1.80 -10.97
N ARG A 62 0.30 -1.91 -10.66
CA ARG A 62 1.35 -2.22 -11.63
C ARG A 62 1.34 -3.70 -11.99
N ARG A 63 1.28 -4.00 -13.29
CA ARG A 63 1.36 -5.38 -13.79
C ARG A 63 2.81 -5.86 -13.84
N VAL A 64 3.05 -7.05 -13.29
CA VAL A 64 4.36 -7.73 -13.35
C VAL A 64 4.16 -9.17 -13.76
N GLU A 65 4.95 -9.63 -14.73
CA GLU A 65 5.00 -11.04 -15.10
C GLU A 65 6.08 -11.73 -14.28
N ILE A 66 5.74 -12.85 -13.64
CA ILE A 66 6.72 -13.73 -12.99
C ILE A 66 6.63 -15.14 -13.59
N PRO A 67 7.76 -15.81 -13.85
CA PRO A 67 7.75 -17.18 -14.34
C PRO A 67 7.19 -18.12 -13.28
N LYS A 68 6.42 -19.12 -13.70
CA LYS A 68 6.01 -20.22 -12.81
C LYS A 68 7.01 -21.38 -12.88
N PRO A 69 7.17 -22.18 -11.81
CA PRO A 69 8.09 -23.32 -11.81
C PRO A 69 7.78 -24.40 -12.86
N ASP A 70 6.51 -24.56 -13.23
CA ASP A 70 5.97 -25.55 -14.17
C ASP A 70 5.85 -25.04 -15.62
N GLY A 71 6.29 -23.81 -15.89
CA GLY A 71 6.21 -23.16 -17.19
C GLY A 71 5.09 -22.12 -17.29
N GLY A 72 5.25 -21.20 -18.25
CA GLY A 72 4.36 -20.04 -18.42
C GLY A 72 4.59 -18.93 -17.40
N VAL A 73 3.72 -17.92 -17.44
CA VAL A 73 3.81 -16.70 -16.61
C VAL A 73 2.63 -16.56 -15.66
N ARG A 74 2.86 -15.94 -14.51
CA ARG A 74 1.82 -15.45 -13.59
C ARG A 74 1.85 -13.92 -13.63
N LEU A 75 0.70 -13.33 -13.93
CA LEU A 75 0.51 -11.88 -13.87
C LEU A 75 0.17 -11.47 -12.43
N LEU A 76 1.03 -10.67 -11.82
CA LEU A 76 0.79 -10.02 -10.53
C LEU A 76 0.28 -8.59 -10.75
N GLY A 77 -0.54 -8.12 -9.81
CA GLY A 77 -0.87 -6.70 -9.65
C GLY A 77 -0.25 -6.22 -8.35
N ILE A 78 0.68 -5.28 -8.43
CA ILE A 78 1.35 -4.67 -7.28
C ILE A 78 0.74 -3.28 -7.09
N PRO A 79 0.01 -3.02 -5.99
CA PRO A 79 -0.51 -1.69 -5.68
C PRO A 79 0.60 -0.64 -5.63
#